data_AF-A0A6M2B2C4-F1
#
_entry.id   AF-A0A6M2B2C4-F1
#
_cell.length_a   1.000
_cell.length_b   1.000
_cell.length_c   1.000
_cell.angle_alpha   90.00
_cell.angle_beta   90.00
_cell.angle_gamma   90.00
#
_symmetry.space_group_name_H-M   'P 1'
#
loop_
_entity.id
_entity.type
_entity.pdbx_description
1 polymer ?
#
loop_
_entity_poly.entity_id
_entity_poly.type
_entity_poly.pdbx_seq_one_letter_code
_entity_poly.pdbx_strand_id
1 'polypeptide(L)'
;MKQISAIIEQLDTALAGEWPDTAGIRQFSYSLQKQPDTGLLEWLSAQPCYPKFYWQQRDGDEEAAVCGDAYAFGNLSQAQDFIREYQDISDLHIWGLNAFNADNDDAAFAANALFLPRIELCRKGTTYWLRCTVFSTLSLWNEARRTRLFLRSLVASRDLPPITSRVIQHQHLPAQPQWNELISQALTCIEQQQFDKVVLARKTTLTLSQPLNACAFLAASREVNHRCYHFMLAFTPQQAFLGSSPERLFLRDHTELFTEALAGTVANHPDDGEAQMLGEWLLNDGKNQRENLLVVDDICQRLQGGAHSLDVMPAEILRLRKVQHLRRSIHGELAEADDAGCLQRLQPTAAVAGLPRQAAREFIARYEPFDRQWYAGSAGYLSTEQSEFTVALRSAAVKGQQLELYAGAGIVAGSDAAQEWQEIENKAAGLRTLLEEHYTPAVQAG
;
A
#
# COMPACT_ATOMS: atom_id res chain seq x y z
N MET A 1 5.84 -8.26 -26.29
CA MET A 1 5.65 -9.68 -25.88
C MET A 1 6.77 -10.62 -26.31
N LYS A 2 7.33 -10.50 -27.52
CA LYS A 2 8.36 -11.44 -28.02
C LYS A 2 9.57 -11.63 -27.09
N GLN A 3 10.03 -10.56 -26.41
CA GLN A 3 11.17 -10.66 -25.49
C GLN A 3 10.83 -11.48 -24.23
N ILE A 4 9.68 -11.23 -23.59
CA ILE A 4 9.27 -11.97 -22.39
C ILE A 4 9.07 -13.44 -22.72
N SER A 5 8.34 -13.75 -23.81
CA SER A 5 8.15 -15.15 -24.25
C SER A 5 9.48 -15.87 -24.47
N ALA A 6 10.46 -15.23 -25.13
CA ALA A 6 11.79 -15.81 -25.32
C ALA A 6 12.53 -16.05 -23.99
N ILE A 7 12.42 -15.13 -23.01
CA ILE A 7 13.00 -15.32 -21.68
C ILE A 7 12.31 -16.48 -20.94
N ILE A 8 10.98 -16.60 -21.05
CA ILE A 8 10.25 -17.73 -20.46
C ILE A 8 10.70 -19.07 -21.07
N GLU A 9 10.93 -19.13 -22.38
CA GLU A 9 11.47 -20.34 -23.05
C GLU A 9 12.91 -20.67 -22.59
N GLN A 10 13.76 -19.65 -22.41
CA GLN A 10 15.11 -19.82 -21.86
C GLN A 10 15.05 -20.36 -20.43
N LEU A 11 14.17 -19.81 -19.60
CA LEU A 11 13.93 -20.28 -18.23
C LEU A 11 13.39 -21.72 -18.21
N ASP A 12 12.41 -22.07 -19.06
CA ASP A 12 11.90 -23.45 -19.16
C ASP A 12 13.00 -24.45 -19.48
N THR A 13 13.92 -24.05 -20.37
CA THR A 13 15.07 -24.86 -20.77
C THR A 13 16.07 -25.00 -19.62
N ALA A 14 16.41 -23.91 -18.92
CA ALA A 14 17.30 -23.94 -17.76
C ALA A 14 16.74 -24.80 -16.62
N LEU A 15 15.43 -24.72 -16.37
CA LEU A 15 14.73 -25.51 -15.34
C LEU A 15 14.54 -26.98 -15.73
N ALA A 16 14.78 -27.35 -17.00
CA ALA A 16 14.78 -28.73 -17.46
C ALA A 16 16.10 -29.47 -17.18
N GLY A 17 17.16 -28.74 -16.83
CA GLY A 17 18.48 -29.31 -16.54
C GLY A 17 18.55 -30.08 -15.22
N GLU A 18 19.76 -30.43 -14.80
CA GLU A 18 20.01 -31.09 -13.51
C GLU A 18 19.97 -30.08 -12.36
N TRP A 19 19.21 -30.41 -11.31
CA TRP A 19 19.05 -29.61 -10.11
C TRP A 19 19.32 -30.49 -8.88
N PRO A 20 19.97 -29.97 -7.83
CA PRO A 20 20.25 -30.74 -6.63
C PRO A 20 18.96 -31.07 -5.87
N ASP A 21 18.89 -32.28 -5.32
CA ASP A 21 17.80 -32.70 -4.44
C ASP A 21 18.07 -32.30 -2.98
N THR A 22 18.31 -31.00 -2.78
CA THR A 22 18.61 -30.38 -1.48
C THR A 22 17.90 -29.03 -1.35
N ALA A 23 17.82 -28.52 -0.13
CA ALA A 23 17.37 -27.15 0.12
C ALA A 23 18.27 -26.11 -0.56
N GLY A 24 17.72 -24.93 -0.84
CA GLY A 24 18.47 -23.78 -1.33
C GLY A 24 17.63 -22.80 -2.14
N ILE A 25 18.32 -21.79 -2.68
CA ILE A 25 17.75 -20.75 -3.54
C ILE A 25 18.57 -20.58 -4.84
N ARG A 26 17.87 -20.28 -5.93
CA ARG A 26 18.44 -19.76 -7.18
C ARG A 26 17.52 -18.68 -7.74
N GLN A 27 18.10 -17.54 -8.11
CA GLN A 27 17.40 -16.48 -8.83
C GLN A 27 18.03 -16.32 -10.22
N PHE A 28 17.18 -16.24 -11.23
CA PHE A 28 17.56 -15.86 -12.58
C PHE A 28 17.12 -14.43 -12.83
N SER A 29 18.00 -13.59 -13.35
CA SER A 29 17.72 -12.17 -13.63
C SER A 29 18.03 -11.86 -15.09
N TYR A 30 17.10 -11.21 -15.77
CA TYR A 30 17.20 -10.84 -17.18
C TYR A 30 16.84 -9.37 -17.36
N SER A 31 17.71 -8.60 -17.99
CA SER A 31 17.38 -7.23 -18.40
C SER A 31 16.46 -7.24 -19.63
N LEU A 32 15.43 -6.40 -19.60
CA LEU A 32 14.54 -6.19 -20.72
C LEU A 32 14.95 -4.91 -21.46
N GLN A 33 14.82 -4.93 -22.79
CA GLN A 33 15.16 -3.74 -23.60
C GLN A 33 14.02 -2.73 -23.61
N LYS A 34 12.79 -3.20 -23.39
CA LYS A 34 11.55 -2.43 -23.41
C LYS A 34 10.55 -3.07 -22.44
N GLN A 35 9.56 -2.29 -22.02
CA GLN A 35 8.40 -2.79 -21.29
C GLN A 35 7.57 -3.81 -22.09
N PRO A 36 6.68 -4.58 -21.44
CA PRO A 36 5.62 -5.31 -22.13
C PRO A 36 4.79 -4.37 -23.00
N ASP A 37 4.32 -4.85 -24.17
CA ASP A 37 3.65 -4.01 -25.17
C ASP A 37 2.43 -3.25 -24.62
N THR A 38 1.74 -3.81 -23.62
CA THR A 38 0.55 -3.21 -23.00
C THR A 38 0.81 -2.63 -21.60
N GLY A 39 1.97 -2.86 -20.97
CA GLY A 39 2.28 -2.45 -19.59
C GLY A 39 2.37 -3.59 -18.56
N LEU A 40 2.87 -3.28 -17.36
CA LEU A 40 3.11 -4.25 -16.27
C LEU A 40 1.81 -4.73 -15.61
N LEU A 41 0.85 -3.83 -15.38
CA LEU A 41 -0.44 -4.17 -14.76
C LEU A 41 -1.31 -5.04 -15.69
N GLU A 42 -1.29 -4.73 -16.98
CA GLU A 42 -1.95 -5.47 -18.06
C GLU A 42 -1.40 -6.90 -18.14
N TRP A 43 -0.07 -7.02 -18.12
CA TRP A 43 0.58 -8.32 -18.06
C TRP A 43 0.15 -9.09 -16.82
N LEU A 44 0.17 -8.47 -15.63
CA LEU A 44 -0.19 -9.13 -14.38
C LEU A 44 -1.66 -9.57 -14.35
N SER A 45 -2.56 -8.72 -14.86
CA SER A 45 -3.99 -9.00 -14.98
C SER A 45 -4.25 -10.26 -15.80
N ALA A 46 -3.54 -10.44 -16.92
CA ALA A 46 -3.70 -11.57 -17.82
C ALA A 46 -3.33 -12.93 -17.20
N GLN A 47 -2.43 -12.94 -16.20
CA GLN A 47 -1.89 -14.20 -15.67
C GLN A 47 -2.95 -15.02 -14.90
N PRO A 48 -2.95 -16.37 -15.02
CA PRO A 48 -3.90 -17.20 -14.27
C PRO A 48 -3.46 -17.47 -12.83
N CYS A 49 -2.20 -17.21 -12.49
CA CYS A 49 -1.60 -17.56 -11.20
C CYS A 49 -1.82 -16.48 -10.13
N TYR A 50 -1.84 -16.93 -8.88
CA TYR A 50 -1.98 -16.12 -7.66
C TYR A 50 -0.96 -16.61 -6.61
N PRO A 51 -0.58 -15.78 -5.63
CA PRO A 51 -0.96 -14.38 -5.46
C PRO A 51 -0.40 -13.47 -6.57
N LYS A 52 -0.99 -12.30 -6.73
CA LYS A 52 -0.49 -11.23 -7.61
C LYS A 52 -0.27 -9.98 -6.78
N PHE A 53 0.91 -9.39 -6.86
CA PHE A 53 1.15 -8.08 -6.27
C PHE A 53 1.58 -7.08 -7.34
N TYR A 54 0.93 -5.92 -7.33
CA TYR A 54 1.31 -4.79 -8.15
C TYR A 54 1.71 -3.66 -7.22
N TRP A 55 2.77 -2.93 -7.60
CA TRP A 55 3.22 -1.77 -6.85
C TRP A 55 3.79 -0.71 -7.80
N GLN A 56 3.51 0.56 -7.53
CA GLN A 56 4.08 1.69 -8.23
C GLN A 56 4.40 2.77 -7.22
N GLN A 57 5.62 3.29 -7.28
CA GLN A 57 6.08 4.40 -6.46
C GLN A 57 5.31 5.69 -6.83
N ARG A 58 5.10 6.60 -5.87
CA ARG A 58 4.20 7.75 -6.03
C ARG A 58 4.56 8.76 -7.12
N ASP A 59 5.83 8.88 -7.46
CA ASP A 59 6.38 9.72 -8.53
C ASP A 59 6.44 8.95 -9.86
N GLY A 60 6.16 7.64 -9.84
CA GLY A 60 6.08 6.79 -11.00
C GLY A 60 7.43 6.34 -11.55
N ASP A 61 8.54 6.57 -10.84
CA ASP A 61 9.86 6.16 -11.30
C ASP A 61 10.10 4.64 -11.15
N GLU A 62 9.46 4.02 -10.15
CA GLU A 62 9.55 2.59 -9.90
C GLU A 62 8.17 1.91 -10.00
N GLU A 63 8.14 0.71 -10.59
CA GLU A 63 6.92 -0.08 -10.83
C GLU A 63 7.24 -1.57 -10.87
N ALA A 64 6.39 -2.40 -10.25
CA ALA A 64 6.56 -3.83 -10.15
C ALA A 64 5.24 -4.58 -10.37
N ALA A 65 5.33 -5.69 -11.09
CA ALA A 65 4.30 -6.70 -11.25
C ALA A 65 4.87 -8.06 -10.88
N VAL A 66 4.40 -8.62 -9.77
CA VAL A 66 4.91 -9.89 -9.23
C VAL A 66 3.80 -10.93 -9.15
N CYS A 67 4.11 -12.17 -9.53
CA CYS A 67 3.11 -13.22 -9.72
C CYS A 67 3.59 -14.56 -9.19
N GLY A 68 2.73 -15.23 -8.42
CA GLY A 68 3.02 -16.48 -7.73
C GLY A 68 4.01 -16.30 -6.59
N ASP A 69 3.85 -17.09 -5.54
CA ASP A 69 4.76 -17.14 -4.41
C ASP A 69 5.68 -18.35 -4.51
N ALA A 70 6.97 -18.15 -4.26
CA ALA A 70 7.96 -19.19 -3.99
C ALA A 70 8.00 -19.55 -2.50
N TYR A 71 7.74 -18.56 -1.64
CA TYR A 71 7.66 -18.73 -0.19
C TYR A 71 6.85 -17.57 0.40
N ALA A 72 6.13 -17.81 1.49
CA ALA A 72 5.33 -16.80 2.20
C ALA A 72 5.85 -16.61 3.63
N PHE A 73 5.75 -15.38 4.13
CA PHE A 73 6.24 -14.98 5.45
C PHE A 73 5.09 -14.49 6.32
N GLY A 74 5.10 -14.85 7.61
CA GLY A 74 4.05 -14.45 8.55
C GLY A 74 4.20 -13.03 9.09
N ASN A 75 5.40 -12.45 9.01
CA ASN A 75 5.68 -11.07 9.40
C ASN A 75 6.97 -10.54 8.74
N LEU A 76 7.21 -9.23 8.89
CA LEU A 76 8.35 -8.54 8.30
C LEU A 76 9.69 -9.00 8.90
N SER A 77 9.73 -9.39 10.18
CA SER A 77 10.96 -9.92 10.81
C SER A 77 11.42 -11.21 10.13
N GLN A 78 10.51 -12.17 9.91
CA GLN A 78 10.82 -13.41 9.19
C GLN A 78 11.28 -13.15 7.76
N ALA A 79 10.65 -12.19 7.08
CA ALA A 79 11.05 -11.77 5.74
C ALA A 79 12.47 -11.14 5.75
N GLN A 80 12.76 -10.28 6.72
CA GLN A 80 14.07 -9.66 6.89
C GLN A 80 15.16 -10.68 7.19
N ASP A 81 14.90 -11.63 8.09
CA ASP A 81 15.87 -12.68 8.44
C ASP A 81 16.19 -13.55 7.21
N PHE A 82 15.19 -13.81 6.35
CA PHE A 82 15.39 -14.50 5.08
C PHE A 82 16.27 -13.70 4.11
N ILE A 83 16.03 -12.39 3.96
CA ILE A 83 16.88 -11.53 3.13
C ILE A 83 18.33 -11.53 3.66
N ARG A 84 18.52 -11.47 4.98
CA ARG A 84 19.85 -11.53 5.61
C ARG A 84 20.56 -12.87 5.37
N GLU A 85 19.82 -13.98 5.44
CA GLU A 85 20.35 -15.32 5.13
C GLU A 85 20.86 -15.41 3.68
N TYR A 86 20.18 -14.75 2.74
CA TYR A 86 20.47 -14.79 1.31
C TYR A 86 21.00 -13.46 0.75
N GLN A 87 21.70 -12.67 1.58
CA GLN A 87 22.17 -11.33 1.24
C GLN A 87 23.12 -11.27 0.02
N ASP A 88 23.76 -12.39 -0.34
CA ASP A 88 24.60 -12.52 -1.53
C ASP A 88 23.80 -12.38 -2.85
N ILE A 89 22.47 -12.46 -2.78
CA ILE A 89 21.56 -12.16 -3.91
C ILE A 89 21.08 -10.72 -3.75
N SER A 90 21.78 -9.77 -4.38
CA SER A 90 21.53 -8.32 -4.23
C SER A 90 20.08 -7.91 -4.51
N ASP A 91 19.44 -8.58 -5.47
CA ASP A 91 18.14 -8.21 -6.01
C ASP A 91 16.99 -9.10 -5.51
N LEU A 92 17.13 -9.65 -4.31
CA LEU A 92 16.10 -10.46 -3.69
C LEU A 92 15.05 -9.57 -3.02
N HIS A 93 13.86 -9.52 -3.60
CA HIS A 93 12.75 -8.73 -3.07
C HIS A 93 11.69 -9.63 -2.46
N ILE A 94 11.19 -9.24 -1.30
CA ILE A 94 9.95 -9.75 -0.72
C ILE A 94 8.91 -8.65 -0.83
N TRP A 95 7.71 -9.00 -1.29
CA TRP A 95 6.63 -8.05 -1.57
C TRP A 95 5.41 -8.35 -0.72
N GLY A 96 4.59 -7.32 -0.45
CA GLY A 96 3.23 -7.55 0.03
C GLY A 96 2.69 -6.50 0.97
N LEU A 97 1.94 -6.96 1.96
CA LEU A 97 1.18 -6.14 2.90
C LEU A 97 1.51 -6.46 4.36
N ASN A 98 1.49 -5.43 5.20
CA ASN A 98 1.45 -5.54 6.66
C ASN A 98 0.11 -4.97 7.17
N ALA A 99 -0.63 -5.68 8.02
CA ALA A 99 -1.92 -5.20 8.53
C ALA A 99 -1.76 -4.10 9.59
N PHE A 100 -2.83 -3.35 9.84
CA PHE A 100 -2.87 -2.32 10.89
C PHE A 100 -2.42 -2.82 12.27
N ASN A 101 -2.74 -4.08 12.60
CA ASN A 101 -2.35 -4.76 13.82
C ASN A 101 -1.27 -5.84 13.60
N ALA A 102 -0.31 -5.57 12.69
CA ALA A 102 0.78 -6.50 12.34
C ALA A 102 1.58 -7.06 13.53
N ASP A 103 1.65 -6.33 14.66
CA ASP A 103 2.40 -6.72 15.86
C ASP A 103 1.65 -7.69 16.80
N ASN A 104 0.40 -8.04 16.50
CA ASN A 104 -0.43 -8.84 17.41
C ASN A 104 -0.38 -10.32 17.01
N ASP A 105 0.43 -11.10 17.75
CA ASP A 105 0.63 -12.55 17.51
C ASP A 105 -0.66 -13.39 17.58
N ASP A 106 -1.73 -12.86 18.17
CA ASP A 106 -3.04 -13.53 18.37
C ASP A 106 -4.03 -13.42 17.17
N ALA A 107 -3.63 -12.83 16.03
CA ALA A 107 -4.54 -12.65 14.90
C ALA A 107 -4.85 -13.98 14.17
N ALA A 108 -6.12 -14.41 14.22
CA ALA A 108 -6.63 -15.67 13.65
C ALA A 108 -6.57 -15.79 12.10
N PHE A 109 -6.15 -14.75 11.40
CA PHE A 109 -5.84 -14.74 9.98
C PHE A 109 -4.50 -14.05 9.83
N ALA A 110 -3.58 -14.61 9.02
CA ALA A 110 -2.24 -14.07 8.81
C ALA A 110 -2.30 -12.54 8.56
N ALA A 111 -1.95 -11.78 9.59
CA ALA A 111 -2.05 -10.32 9.60
C ALA A 111 -0.98 -9.67 8.72
N ASN A 112 -0.01 -10.44 8.21
CA ASN A 112 0.91 -9.99 7.16
C ASN A 112 0.83 -10.96 5.98
N ALA A 113 0.90 -10.41 4.78
CA ALA A 113 0.80 -11.14 3.53
C ALA A 113 2.01 -10.76 2.67
N LEU A 114 3.18 -11.24 3.10
CA LEU A 114 4.47 -11.02 2.48
C LEU A 114 4.92 -12.30 1.79
N PHE A 115 5.48 -12.20 0.59
CA PHE A 115 5.96 -13.37 -0.14
C PHE A 115 7.17 -13.08 -1.03
N LEU A 116 8.03 -14.08 -1.15
CA LEU A 116 9.08 -14.16 -2.15
C LEU A 116 8.43 -14.53 -3.49
N PRO A 117 8.53 -13.71 -4.54
CA PRO A 117 7.81 -13.94 -5.78
C PRO A 117 8.46 -15.05 -6.62
N ARG A 118 7.61 -15.81 -7.33
CA ARG A 118 8.04 -16.78 -8.34
C ARG A 118 8.60 -16.09 -9.57
N ILE A 119 7.88 -15.06 -10.04
CA ILE A 119 8.31 -14.18 -11.12
C ILE A 119 8.02 -12.73 -10.73
N GLU A 120 8.94 -11.86 -11.11
CA GLU A 120 8.88 -10.43 -10.90
C GLU A 120 9.24 -9.72 -12.21
N LEU A 121 8.39 -8.78 -12.62
CA LEU A 121 8.69 -7.79 -13.65
C LEU A 121 8.79 -6.42 -12.99
N CYS A 122 9.97 -5.82 -13.03
CA CYS A 122 10.23 -4.51 -12.44
C CYS A 122 10.69 -3.49 -13.47
N ARG A 123 10.40 -2.23 -13.19
CA ARG A 123 10.90 -1.04 -13.87
C ARG A 123 11.43 -0.06 -12.84
N LYS A 124 12.62 0.49 -13.10
CA LYS A 124 13.18 1.66 -12.39
C LYS A 124 13.71 2.64 -13.43
N GLY A 125 13.11 3.83 -13.50
CA GLY A 125 13.28 4.76 -14.63
C GLY A 125 12.93 4.09 -15.95
N THR A 126 13.93 4.01 -16.83
CA THR A 126 13.83 3.38 -18.16
C THR A 126 14.36 1.96 -18.21
N THR A 127 14.83 1.42 -17.07
CA THR A 127 15.43 0.08 -17.01
C THR A 127 14.41 -0.92 -16.51
N TYR A 128 14.44 -2.11 -17.10
CA TYR A 128 13.45 -3.15 -16.89
C TYR A 128 14.12 -4.49 -16.64
N TRP A 129 13.54 -5.30 -15.75
CA TRP A 129 14.05 -6.63 -15.45
C TRP A 129 12.93 -7.65 -15.28
N LEU A 130 13.24 -8.89 -15.63
CA LEU A 130 12.47 -10.07 -15.29
C LEU A 130 13.32 -10.94 -14.38
N ARG A 131 12.82 -11.21 -13.17
CA ARG A 131 13.45 -12.13 -12.23
C ARG A 131 12.57 -13.36 -12.00
N CYS A 132 13.19 -14.53 -11.89
CA CYS A 132 12.51 -15.77 -11.54
C CYS A 132 13.25 -16.46 -10.39
N THR A 133 12.53 -16.77 -9.32
CA THR A 133 13.12 -17.35 -8.10
C THR A 133 12.67 -18.79 -7.90
N VAL A 134 13.64 -19.68 -7.69
CA VAL A 134 13.44 -21.07 -7.30
C VAL A 134 13.97 -21.22 -5.88
N PHE A 135 13.07 -21.48 -4.92
CA PHE A 135 13.44 -21.64 -3.52
C PHE A 135 12.75 -22.86 -2.92
N SER A 136 13.51 -23.69 -2.21
CA SER A 136 12.96 -24.81 -1.46
C SER A 136 13.71 -25.01 -0.16
N THR A 137 12.97 -25.27 0.91
CA THR A 137 13.53 -25.74 2.19
C THR A 137 13.88 -27.24 2.16
N LEU A 138 13.54 -27.95 1.09
CA LEU A 138 13.70 -29.41 0.99
C LEU A 138 14.47 -29.84 -0.26
N SER A 139 14.03 -29.40 -1.44
CA SER A 139 14.48 -29.95 -2.73
C SER A 139 14.30 -28.94 -3.87
N LEU A 140 15.42 -28.36 -4.31
CA LEU A 140 15.49 -27.52 -5.51
C LEU A 140 15.08 -28.31 -6.77
N TRP A 141 15.33 -29.62 -6.81
CA TRP A 141 14.88 -30.51 -7.90
C TRP A 141 13.35 -30.54 -8.07
N ASN A 142 12.61 -30.65 -6.96
CA ASN A 142 11.15 -30.58 -7.00
C ASN A 142 10.66 -29.17 -7.36
N GLU A 143 11.31 -28.15 -6.81
CA GLU A 143 10.88 -26.77 -7.02
C GLU A 143 11.17 -26.26 -8.44
N ALA A 144 12.26 -26.70 -9.07
CA ALA A 144 12.54 -26.39 -10.46
C ALA A 144 11.42 -26.90 -11.38
N ARG A 145 10.88 -28.11 -11.13
CA ARG A 145 9.72 -28.65 -11.87
C ARG A 145 8.45 -27.85 -11.64
N ARG A 146 8.16 -27.47 -10.40
CA ARG A 146 6.98 -26.65 -10.08
C ARG A 146 7.07 -25.28 -10.76
N THR A 147 8.23 -24.65 -10.68
CA THR A 147 8.52 -23.38 -11.36
C THR A 147 8.35 -23.53 -12.88
N ARG A 148 8.81 -24.63 -13.46
CA ARG A 148 8.63 -24.92 -14.88
C ARG A 148 7.15 -25.04 -15.27
N LEU A 149 6.33 -25.74 -14.48
CA LEU A 149 4.89 -25.82 -14.70
C LEU A 149 4.22 -24.44 -14.58
N PHE A 150 4.64 -23.63 -13.60
CA PHE A 150 4.19 -22.25 -13.45
C PHE A 150 4.51 -21.42 -14.69
N LEU A 151 5.75 -21.44 -15.18
CA LEU A 151 6.18 -20.68 -16.35
C LEU A 151 5.38 -21.05 -17.62
N ARG A 152 5.06 -22.33 -17.80
CA ARG A 152 4.23 -22.82 -18.91
C ARG A 152 2.77 -22.40 -18.82
N SER A 153 2.30 -22.02 -17.62
CA SER A 153 0.93 -21.52 -17.41
C SER A 153 0.81 -20.01 -17.65
N LEU A 154 1.93 -19.28 -17.74
CA LEU A 154 1.92 -17.86 -18.07
C LEU A 154 1.35 -17.63 -19.46
N VAL A 155 0.64 -16.52 -19.61
CA VAL A 155 -0.02 -16.16 -20.86
C VAL A 155 0.46 -14.81 -21.37
N ALA A 156 0.30 -14.62 -22.67
CA ALA A 156 0.46 -13.34 -23.35
C ALA A 156 -0.30 -12.22 -22.64
N SER A 157 0.35 -11.06 -22.52
CA SER A 157 -0.26 -9.82 -22.03
C SER A 157 -1.45 -9.40 -22.88
N ARG A 158 -2.43 -8.76 -22.27
CA ARG A 158 -3.70 -8.36 -22.91
C ARG A 158 -4.16 -7.03 -22.32
N ASP A 159 -4.95 -6.28 -23.08
CA ASP A 159 -5.59 -5.08 -22.57
C ASP A 159 -6.49 -5.40 -21.37
N LEU A 160 -6.59 -4.44 -20.44
CA LEU A 160 -7.48 -4.58 -19.30
C LEU A 160 -8.94 -4.57 -19.74
N PRO A 161 -9.80 -5.44 -19.15
CA PRO A 161 -11.22 -5.40 -19.44
C PRO A 161 -11.83 -4.09 -18.93
N PRO A 162 -12.83 -3.52 -19.62
CA PRO A 162 -13.52 -2.34 -19.14
C PRO A 162 -14.27 -2.64 -17.83
N ILE A 163 -14.32 -1.64 -16.94
CA ILE A 163 -15.14 -1.73 -15.73
C ILE A 163 -16.61 -1.63 -16.15
N THR A 164 -17.34 -2.72 -16.01
CA THR A 164 -18.78 -2.80 -16.36
C THR A 164 -19.65 -3.02 -15.12
N SER A 165 -19.06 -3.18 -13.94
CA SER A 165 -19.76 -3.29 -12.67
C SER A 165 -20.42 -1.96 -12.30
N ARG A 166 -21.69 -2.01 -11.88
CA ARG A 166 -22.45 -0.85 -11.39
C ARG A 166 -22.77 -1.01 -9.92
N VAL A 167 -22.81 0.09 -9.18
CA VAL A 167 -23.20 0.07 -7.77
C VAL A 167 -24.72 -0.12 -7.65
N ILE A 168 -25.14 -1.13 -6.89
CA ILE A 168 -26.54 -1.47 -6.61
C ILE A 168 -26.95 -0.96 -5.22
N GLN A 169 -26.03 -1.04 -4.26
CA GLN A 169 -26.33 -0.69 -2.87
C GLN A 169 -25.09 -0.13 -2.17
N HIS A 170 -25.33 0.80 -1.26
CA HIS A 170 -24.33 1.38 -0.36
C HIS A 170 -24.68 1.03 1.08
N GLN A 171 -23.68 0.61 1.86
CA GLN A 171 -23.82 0.42 3.30
C GLN A 171 -22.60 1.01 4.01
N HIS A 172 -22.86 1.87 5.00
CA HIS A 172 -21.82 2.44 5.86
C HIS A 172 -21.75 1.71 7.19
N LEU A 173 -20.53 1.50 7.68
CA LEU A 173 -20.25 0.97 9.01
C LEU A 173 -19.08 1.76 9.62
N PRO A 174 -19.29 2.58 10.66
CA PRO A 174 -20.61 2.97 11.20
C PRO A 174 -21.45 3.75 10.18
N ALA A 175 -22.79 3.68 10.30
CA ALA A 175 -23.66 4.63 9.60
C ALA A 175 -23.66 5.97 10.35
N GLN A 176 -24.21 7.02 9.74
CA GLN A 176 -24.04 8.39 10.21
C GLN A 176 -24.48 8.64 11.67
N PRO A 177 -25.61 8.08 12.16
CA PRO A 177 -25.97 8.21 13.57
C PRO A 177 -24.93 7.57 14.51
N GLN A 178 -24.46 6.36 14.19
CA GLN A 178 -23.43 5.68 14.99
C GLN A 178 -22.07 6.38 14.90
N TRP A 179 -21.76 7.03 13.77
CA TRP A 179 -20.58 7.87 13.64
C TRP A 179 -20.65 9.04 14.63
N ASN A 180 -21.79 9.74 14.69
CA ASN A 180 -21.97 10.86 15.64
C ASN A 180 -21.81 10.41 17.10
N GLU A 181 -22.34 9.23 17.46
CA GLU A 181 -22.15 8.63 18.77
C GLU A 181 -20.68 8.31 19.06
N LEU A 182 -20.00 7.70 18.09
CA LEU A 182 -18.58 7.34 18.19
C LEU A 182 -17.68 8.58 18.34
N ILE A 183 -17.96 9.65 17.60
CA ILE A 183 -17.28 10.95 17.74
C ILE A 183 -17.52 11.54 19.13
N SER A 184 -18.77 11.56 19.60
CA SER A 184 -19.12 12.10 20.92
C SER A 184 -18.40 11.35 22.04
N GLN A 185 -18.28 10.02 21.89
CA GLN A 185 -17.54 9.18 22.82
C GLN A 185 -16.04 9.47 22.79
N ALA A 186 -15.44 9.61 21.61
CA ALA A 186 -14.02 9.97 21.47
C ALA A 186 -13.73 11.34 22.11
N LEU A 187 -14.57 12.34 21.85
CA LEU A 187 -14.46 13.67 22.47
C LEU A 187 -14.56 13.61 24.00
N THR A 188 -15.46 12.79 24.55
CA THR A 188 -15.57 12.58 26.00
C THR A 188 -14.28 11.98 26.57
N CYS A 189 -13.67 11.00 25.90
CA CYS A 189 -12.39 10.42 26.31
C CYS A 189 -11.23 11.45 26.24
N ILE A 190 -11.24 12.33 25.23
CA ILE A 190 -10.26 13.42 25.09
C ILE A 190 -10.41 14.44 26.22
N GLU A 191 -11.63 14.85 26.54
CA GLU A 191 -11.90 15.76 27.67
C GLU A 191 -11.45 15.17 29.01
N GLN A 192 -11.58 13.85 29.16
CA GLN A 192 -11.10 13.09 30.32
C GLN A 192 -9.59 12.79 30.29
N GLN A 193 -8.86 13.32 29.31
CA GLN A 193 -7.41 13.15 29.15
C GLN A 193 -6.97 11.69 29.03
N GLN A 194 -7.82 10.82 28.47
CA GLN A 194 -7.45 9.42 28.21
C GLN A 194 -6.50 9.32 26.99
N PHE A 195 -6.66 10.21 26.02
CA PHE A 195 -5.77 10.44 24.88
C PHE A 195 -6.04 11.83 24.29
N ASP A 196 -5.10 12.36 23.50
CA ASP A 196 -5.21 13.68 22.87
C ASP A 196 -5.84 13.63 21.47
N LYS A 197 -5.65 12.51 20.77
CA LYS A 197 -6.13 12.27 19.40
C LYS A 197 -6.47 10.80 19.20
N VAL A 198 -7.55 10.52 18.48
CA VAL A 198 -7.84 9.18 17.94
C VAL A 198 -8.31 9.30 16.50
N VAL A 199 -7.81 8.46 15.60
CA VAL A 199 -8.26 8.45 14.20
C VAL A 199 -9.30 7.36 14.08
N LEU A 200 -10.53 7.73 13.76
CA LEU A 200 -11.64 6.80 13.58
C LEU A 200 -11.94 6.59 12.11
N ALA A 201 -12.30 5.36 11.76
CA ALA A 201 -12.52 4.92 10.40
C ALA A 201 -13.97 4.52 10.14
N ARG A 202 -14.34 4.62 8.87
CA ARG A 202 -15.59 4.11 8.32
C ARG A 202 -15.29 3.18 7.16
N LYS A 203 -15.94 2.03 7.17
CA LYS A 203 -16.05 1.11 6.04
C LYS A 203 -17.32 1.41 5.26
N THR A 204 -17.19 1.59 3.94
CA THR A 204 -18.32 1.71 3.02
C THR A 204 -18.33 0.52 2.08
N THR A 205 -19.31 -0.36 2.24
CA THR A 205 -19.51 -1.52 1.36
C THR A 205 -20.40 -1.11 0.19
N LEU A 206 -19.86 -1.22 -1.02
CA LEU A 206 -20.61 -1.10 -2.27
C LEU A 206 -20.94 -2.51 -2.77
N THR A 207 -22.22 -2.83 -2.88
CA THR A 207 -22.67 -4.04 -3.59
C THR A 207 -22.76 -3.72 -5.08
N LEU A 208 -22.14 -4.54 -5.91
CA LEU A 208 -21.99 -4.35 -7.34
C LEU A 208 -22.85 -5.32 -8.13
N SER A 209 -23.19 -4.98 -9.38
CA SER A 209 -23.98 -5.81 -10.29
C SER A 209 -23.29 -7.07 -10.79
N GLN A 210 -21.96 -7.12 -10.69
CA GLN A 210 -21.13 -8.26 -11.08
C GLN A 210 -19.73 -8.11 -10.46
N PRO A 211 -18.94 -9.20 -10.39
CA PRO A 211 -17.62 -9.15 -9.78
C PRO A 211 -16.71 -8.08 -10.39
N LEU A 212 -15.96 -7.39 -9.54
CA LEU A 212 -15.06 -6.32 -9.97
C LEU A 212 -13.68 -6.89 -10.33
N ASN A 213 -13.17 -6.54 -11.51
CA ASN A 213 -11.78 -6.81 -11.85
C ASN A 213 -10.86 -5.82 -11.12
N ALA A 214 -10.08 -6.31 -10.16
CA ALA A 214 -9.20 -5.49 -9.32
C ALA A 214 -8.12 -4.75 -10.12
N CYS A 215 -7.56 -5.36 -11.16
CA CYS A 215 -6.53 -4.72 -12.01
C CYS A 215 -7.13 -3.57 -12.82
N ALA A 216 -8.32 -3.76 -13.41
CA ALA A 216 -9.02 -2.69 -14.14
C ALA A 216 -9.39 -1.53 -13.20
N PHE A 217 -9.86 -1.83 -11.98
CA PHE A 217 -10.16 -0.81 -10.98
C PHE A 217 -8.91 -0.04 -10.52
N LEU A 218 -7.78 -0.72 -10.33
CA LEU A 218 -6.50 -0.08 -10.02
C LEU A 218 -6.01 0.79 -11.18
N ALA A 219 -6.16 0.34 -12.43
CA ALA A 219 -5.81 1.13 -13.61
C ALA A 219 -6.61 2.44 -13.69
N ALA A 220 -7.94 2.37 -13.52
CA ALA A 220 -8.78 3.56 -13.45
C ALA A 220 -8.36 4.50 -12.30
N SER A 221 -7.86 3.95 -11.19
CA SER A 221 -7.33 4.73 -10.08
C SER A 221 -6.00 5.43 -10.43
N ARG A 222 -5.08 4.74 -11.11
CA ARG A 222 -3.80 5.29 -11.59
C ARG A 222 -3.98 6.48 -12.53
N GLU A 223 -5.00 6.43 -13.38
CA GLU A 223 -5.30 7.47 -14.36
C GLU A 223 -5.71 8.80 -13.73
N VAL A 224 -6.22 8.81 -12.48
CA VAL A 224 -6.77 10.04 -11.86
C VAL A 224 -6.15 10.38 -10.51
N ASN A 225 -5.65 9.40 -9.76
CA ASN A 225 -5.08 9.60 -8.43
C ASN A 225 -3.56 9.73 -8.53
N HIS A 226 -3.10 10.79 -9.18
CA HIS A 226 -1.67 11.11 -9.33
C HIS A 226 -0.99 11.41 -7.99
N ARG A 227 0.35 11.31 -7.95
CA ARG A 227 1.18 11.50 -6.75
C ARG A 227 0.82 10.55 -5.61
N CYS A 228 0.39 9.34 -5.98
CA CYS A 228 0.06 8.27 -5.06
C CYS A 228 0.86 7.02 -5.40
N TYR A 229 1.30 6.31 -4.37
CA TYR A 229 1.66 4.90 -4.49
C TYR A 229 0.43 4.13 -4.92
N HIS A 230 0.58 3.27 -5.92
CA HIS A 230 -0.49 2.37 -6.35
C HIS A 230 -0.10 0.94 -5.99
N PHE A 231 -0.89 0.28 -5.16
CA PHE A 231 -0.62 -1.08 -4.73
C PHE A 231 -1.85 -1.96 -4.89
N MET A 232 -1.62 -3.26 -5.11
CA MET A 232 -2.67 -4.28 -5.10
C MET A 232 -2.06 -5.62 -4.73
N LEU A 233 -2.67 -6.34 -3.78
CA LEU A 233 -2.49 -7.77 -3.56
C LEU A 233 -3.77 -8.50 -3.94
N ALA A 234 -3.76 -9.30 -5.00
CA ALA A 234 -4.84 -10.22 -5.33
C ALA A 234 -4.50 -11.63 -4.81
N PHE A 235 -5.34 -12.14 -3.91
CA PHE A 235 -5.23 -13.48 -3.33
C PHE A 235 -5.84 -14.53 -4.23
N THR A 236 -6.95 -14.17 -4.89
CA THR A 236 -7.71 -15.01 -5.82
C THR A 236 -8.30 -14.12 -6.92
N PRO A 237 -8.93 -14.67 -7.98
CA PRO A 237 -9.56 -13.84 -9.00
C PRO A 237 -10.70 -12.94 -8.50
N GLN A 238 -11.25 -13.21 -7.30
CA GLN A 238 -12.35 -12.46 -6.71
C GLN A 238 -11.96 -11.76 -5.40
N GLN A 239 -10.74 -11.93 -4.88
CA GLN A 239 -10.32 -11.34 -3.62
C GLN A 239 -9.03 -10.56 -3.82
N ALA A 240 -9.08 -9.26 -3.56
CA ALA A 240 -7.91 -8.39 -3.61
C ALA A 240 -8.01 -7.26 -2.57
N PHE A 241 -6.87 -6.72 -2.18
CA PHE A 241 -6.77 -5.46 -1.46
C PHE A 241 -5.89 -4.51 -2.28
N LEU A 242 -6.34 -3.28 -2.50
CA LEU A 242 -5.65 -2.30 -3.35
C LEU A 242 -5.80 -0.88 -2.82
N GLY A 243 -4.98 0.04 -3.29
CA GLY A 243 -5.11 1.45 -2.93
C GLY A 243 -4.23 2.40 -3.74
N SER A 244 -4.52 3.68 -3.56
CA SER A 244 -3.77 4.80 -4.16
C SER A 244 -3.39 5.81 -3.08
N SER A 245 -2.36 5.49 -2.29
CA SER A 245 -1.99 6.24 -1.09
C SER A 245 -0.96 7.33 -1.39
N PRO A 246 -1.13 8.56 -0.87
CA PRO A 246 -0.10 9.60 -1.00
C PRO A 246 1.06 9.47 0.00
N GLU A 247 0.89 8.63 1.03
CA GLU A 247 1.69 8.67 2.25
C GLU A 247 2.76 7.57 2.26
N ARG A 248 4.02 7.97 2.37
CA ARG A 248 5.13 7.05 2.65
C ARG A 248 5.12 6.67 4.14
N LEU A 249 5.17 5.38 4.46
CA LEU A 249 5.49 4.95 5.82
C LEU A 249 7.00 5.11 6.04
N PHE A 250 7.80 4.44 5.24
CA PHE A 250 9.24 4.69 5.15
C PHE A 250 9.81 4.23 3.81
N LEU A 251 10.93 4.83 3.44
CA LEU A 251 11.89 4.34 2.46
C LEU A 251 13.21 4.19 3.21
N ARG A 252 13.83 3.02 3.14
CA ARG A 252 15.20 2.80 3.56
C ARG A 252 16.07 2.62 2.33
N ASP A 253 17.16 3.37 2.23
CA ASP A 253 18.23 3.17 1.26
C ASP A 253 19.53 2.93 2.03
N HIS A 254 19.99 1.68 2.05
CA HIS A 254 20.99 1.20 2.99
C HIS A 254 20.63 1.54 4.44
N THR A 255 21.28 2.55 5.05
CA THR A 255 20.95 3.06 6.39
C THR A 255 20.24 4.42 6.36
N GLU A 256 20.11 5.06 5.21
CA GLU A 256 19.33 6.29 5.09
C GLU A 256 17.84 5.97 5.21
N LEU A 257 17.13 6.73 6.05
CA LEU A 257 15.70 6.59 6.30
C LEU A 257 14.98 7.86 5.84
N PHE A 258 13.92 7.67 5.07
CA PHE A 258 13.01 8.73 4.66
C PHE A 258 11.59 8.38 5.09
N THR A 259 10.98 9.23 5.91
CA THR A 259 9.56 9.15 6.29
C THR A 259 8.93 10.54 6.22
N GLU A 260 7.66 10.68 6.57
CA GLU A 260 6.95 11.95 6.49
C GLU A 260 5.79 12.03 7.49
N ALA A 261 5.57 13.23 8.03
CA ALA A 261 4.35 13.58 8.74
C ALA A 261 3.35 14.17 7.73
N LEU A 262 2.35 13.38 7.33
CA LEU A 262 1.28 13.80 6.43
C LEU A 262 -0.05 13.91 7.19
N ALA A 263 -0.32 15.09 7.74
CA ALA A 263 -1.52 15.37 8.54
C ALA A 263 -1.91 16.83 8.44
N GLY A 264 -3.20 17.13 8.58
CA GLY A 264 -3.81 18.38 8.18
C GLY A 264 -4.34 18.30 6.74
N THR A 265 -5.61 18.64 6.55
CA THR A 265 -6.33 18.41 5.29
C THR A 265 -7.21 19.58 4.92
N VAL A 266 -7.22 19.93 3.63
CA VAL A 266 -8.22 20.82 3.02
C VAL A 266 -8.72 20.21 1.72
N ALA A 267 -9.88 20.64 1.23
CA ALA A 267 -10.36 20.23 -0.09
C ALA A 267 -9.40 20.72 -1.20
N ASN A 268 -9.31 19.97 -2.29
CA ASN A 268 -8.71 20.47 -3.53
C ASN A 268 -9.78 21.13 -4.40
N HIS A 269 -9.34 22.02 -5.30
CA HIS A 269 -10.20 22.64 -6.31
C HIS A 269 -9.66 22.41 -7.73
N PRO A 270 -10.52 22.27 -8.77
CA PRO A 270 -10.08 22.18 -10.16
C PRO A 270 -9.40 23.44 -10.68
N ASP A 271 -9.83 24.63 -10.21
CA ASP A 271 -9.12 25.88 -10.47
C ASP A 271 -7.86 25.98 -9.63
N ASP A 272 -6.73 26.27 -10.27
CA ASP A 272 -5.41 26.31 -9.64
C ASP A 272 -5.25 27.48 -8.67
N GLY A 273 -5.88 28.63 -8.93
CA GLY A 273 -5.84 29.79 -8.06
C GLY A 273 -6.60 29.55 -6.76
N GLU A 274 -7.81 29.01 -6.85
CA GLU A 274 -8.59 28.61 -5.66
C GLU A 274 -7.91 27.50 -4.86
N ALA A 275 -7.34 26.50 -5.54
CA ALA A 275 -6.58 25.44 -4.87
C ALA A 275 -5.36 25.99 -4.14
N GLN A 276 -4.63 26.93 -4.75
CA GLN A 276 -3.50 27.60 -4.12
C GLN A 276 -3.94 28.38 -2.87
N MET A 277 -5.03 29.15 -2.94
CA MET A 277 -5.56 29.89 -1.78
C MET A 277 -5.93 28.95 -0.61
N LEU A 278 -6.57 27.82 -0.92
CA LEU A 278 -6.91 26.80 0.09
C LEU A 278 -5.64 26.17 0.70
N GLY A 279 -4.61 25.93 -0.12
CA GLY A 279 -3.31 25.42 0.34
C GLY A 279 -2.57 26.42 1.22
N GLU A 280 -2.56 27.70 0.84
CA GLU A 280 -1.98 28.80 1.63
C GLU A 280 -2.72 28.98 2.95
N TRP A 281 -4.05 28.87 2.96
CA TRP A 281 -4.82 28.83 4.20
C TRP A 281 -4.38 27.66 5.08
N LEU A 282 -4.29 26.44 4.53
CA LEU A 282 -3.87 25.25 5.27
C LEU A 282 -2.45 25.39 5.86
N LEU A 283 -1.54 26.00 5.10
CA LEU A 283 -0.16 26.25 5.55
C LEU A 283 -0.09 27.25 6.71
N ASN A 284 -1.05 28.16 6.83
CA ASN A 284 -1.07 29.20 7.87
C ASN A 284 -2.09 28.93 8.99
N ASP A 285 -2.90 27.86 8.89
CA ASP A 285 -3.90 27.51 9.89
C ASP A 285 -3.26 26.89 11.14
N GLY A 286 -3.43 27.53 12.29
CA GLY A 286 -2.81 27.12 13.55
C GLY A 286 -3.27 25.75 14.06
N LYS A 287 -4.50 25.32 13.75
CA LYS A 287 -5.02 23.99 14.14
C LYS A 287 -4.30 22.90 13.33
N ASN A 288 -4.32 23.01 12.01
CA ASN A 288 -3.68 22.03 11.12
C ASN A 288 -2.16 21.96 11.31
N GLN A 289 -1.50 23.11 11.52
CA GLN A 289 -0.08 23.14 11.85
C GLN A 289 0.25 22.38 13.13
N ARG A 290 -0.55 22.59 14.20
CA ARG A 290 -0.40 21.87 15.46
C ARG A 290 -0.65 20.37 15.30
N GLU A 291 -1.67 19.98 14.55
CA GLU A 291 -1.95 18.57 14.26
C GLU A 291 -0.76 17.89 13.55
N ASN A 292 -0.18 18.57 12.55
CA ASN A 292 0.96 18.04 11.82
C ASN A 292 2.21 17.91 12.71
N LEU A 293 2.49 18.91 13.55
CA LEU A 293 3.63 18.86 14.47
C LEU A 293 3.51 17.74 15.51
N LEU A 294 2.29 17.42 15.99
CA LEU A 294 2.08 16.28 16.87
C LEU A 294 2.49 14.95 16.19
N VAL A 295 2.26 14.82 14.88
CA VAL A 295 2.70 13.64 14.12
C VAL A 295 4.22 13.63 13.95
N VAL A 296 4.85 14.78 13.70
CA VAL A 296 6.32 14.92 13.67
C VAL A 296 6.93 14.48 15.00
N ASP A 297 6.42 15.02 16.12
CA ASP A 297 6.95 14.74 17.45
C ASP A 297 6.86 13.24 17.79
N ASP A 298 5.74 12.59 17.47
CA ASP A 298 5.57 11.14 17.66
C ASP A 298 6.53 10.31 16.79
N ILE A 299 6.70 10.66 15.50
CA ILE A 299 7.67 9.98 14.63
C ILE A 299 9.09 10.14 15.18
N CYS A 300 9.48 11.37 15.53
CA CYS A 300 10.80 11.65 16.08
C CYS A 300 11.04 10.87 17.38
N GLN A 301 10.07 10.86 18.30
CA GLN A 301 10.16 10.10 19.55
C GLN A 301 10.31 8.59 19.30
N ARG A 302 9.59 8.02 18.33
CA ARG A 302 9.64 6.58 18.02
C ARG A 302 10.95 6.13 17.40
N LEU A 303 11.56 7.01 16.61
CA LEU A 303 12.83 6.76 15.96
C LEU A 303 14.02 7.01 16.91
N GLN A 304 13.81 7.62 18.08
CA GLN A 304 14.85 7.70 19.12
C GLN A 304 15.36 6.29 19.48
N GLY A 305 16.68 6.15 19.48
CA GLY A 305 17.37 4.88 19.73
C GLY A 305 17.35 3.89 18.56
N GLY A 306 16.67 4.19 17.45
CA GLY A 306 16.76 3.44 16.19
C GLY A 306 17.51 4.20 15.08
N ALA A 307 17.55 5.53 15.17
CA ALA A 307 18.30 6.41 14.27
C ALA A 307 19.30 7.28 15.04
N HIS A 308 20.42 7.62 14.39
CA HIS A 308 21.48 8.49 14.90
C HIS A 308 21.11 9.97 14.83
N SER A 309 20.43 10.37 13.77
CA SER A 309 20.02 11.74 13.48
C SER A 309 18.66 11.76 12.80
N LEU A 310 17.93 12.86 12.98
CA LEU A 310 16.66 13.13 12.32
C LEU A 310 16.59 14.60 11.94
N ASP A 311 16.37 14.87 10.66
CA ASP A 311 16.18 16.20 10.10
C ASP A 311 14.73 16.34 9.61
N VAL A 312 14.00 17.28 10.21
CA VAL A 312 12.62 17.60 9.83
C VAL A 312 12.63 18.75 8.83
N MET A 313 12.11 18.53 7.64
CA MET A 313 12.03 19.54 6.58
C MET A 313 10.89 20.55 6.86
N PRO A 314 10.95 21.76 6.28
CA PRO A 314 9.85 22.72 6.34
C PRO A 314 8.53 22.14 5.82
N ALA A 315 7.42 22.68 6.30
CA ALA A 315 6.11 22.25 5.88
C ALA A 315 5.82 22.65 4.43
N GLU A 316 5.15 21.77 3.69
CA GLU A 316 4.73 22.01 2.32
C GLU A 316 3.33 21.46 2.05
N ILE A 317 2.72 21.87 0.93
CA ILE A 317 1.40 21.41 0.50
C ILE A 317 1.52 20.31 -0.54
N LEU A 318 1.05 19.11 -0.21
CA LEU A 318 0.84 18.02 -1.14
C LEU A 318 -0.58 18.09 -1.72
N ARG A 319 -0.71 18.69 -2.91
CA ARG A 319 -1.98 18.74 -3.66
C ARG A 319 -2.26 17.41 -4.36
N LEU A 320 -3.42 16.82 -4.08
CA LEU A 320 -3.95 15.59 -4.69
C LEU A 320 -5.28 15.87 -5.39
N ARG A 321 -5.86 14.87 -6.06
CA ARG A 321 -7.08 15.01 -6.87
C ARG A 321 -8.25 15.69 -6.14
N LYS A 322 -8.56 15.25 -4.92
CA LYS A 322 -9.75 15.71 -4.15
C LYS A 322 -9.42 16.48 -2.87
N VAL A 323 -8.19 16.37 -2.39
CA VAL A 323 -7.74 16.97 -1.13
C VAL A 323 -6.32 17.49 -1.27
N GLN A 324 -5.90 18.35 -0.35
CA GLN A 324 -4.52 18.77 -0.17
C GLN A 324 -4.11 18.47 1.26
N HIS A 325 -2.84 18.10 1.45
CA HIS A 325 -2.29 17.75 2.75
C HIS A 325 -1.11 18.62 3.11
N LEU A 326 -0.97 18.92 4.40
CA LEU A 326 0.25 19.48 4.95
C LEU A 326 1.24 18.34 5.18
N ARG A 327 2.45 18.46 4.61
CA ARG A 327 3.52 17.45 4.69
C ARG A 327 4.77 18.06 5.31
N ARG A 328 5.44 17.30 6.17
CA ARG A 328 6.84 17.52 6.57
C ARG A 328 7.62 16.23 6.35
N SER A 329 8.58 16.25 5.43
CA SER A 329 9.51 15.13 5.25
C SER A 329 10.47 15.05 6.44
N ILE A 330 10.81 13.82 6.85
CA ILE A 330 11.73 13.54 7.93
C ILE A 330 12.79 12.59 7.39
N HIS A 331 14.04 13.03 7.42
CA HIS A 331 15.19 12.25 6.96
C HIS A 331 16.01 11.83 8.16
N GLY A 332 16.62 10.66 8.13
CA GLY A 332 17.49 10.20 9.20
C GLY A 332 18.47 9.14 8.75
N GLU A 333 19.35 8.77 9.66
CA GLU A 333 20.31 7.67 9.48
C GLU A 333 20.05 6.61 10.54
N LEU A 334 19.66 5.41 10.13
CA LEU A 334 19.44 4.27 11.02
C LEU A 334 20.76 3.79 11.62
N ALA A 335 20.70 3.28 12.84
CA ALA A 335 21.86 2.63 13.46
C ALA A 335 22.27 1.35 12.72
N GLU A 336 21.31 0.66 12.11
CA GLU A 336 21.51 -0.50 11.25
C GLU A 336 20.36 -0.62 10.24
N ALA A 337 20.59 -1.35 9.14
CA ALA A 337 19.54 -1.66 8.17
C ALA A 337 18.56 -2.68 8.78
N ASP A 338 17.54 -2.17 9.47
CA ASP A 338 16.49 -2.95 10.16
C ASP A 338 15.08 -2.47 9.78
N ASP A 339 14.54 -3.08 8.73
CA ASP A 339 13.18 -2.89 8.23
C ASP A 339 12.11 -3.29 9.25
N ALA A 340 12.34 -4.38 10.01
CA ALA A 340 11.42 -4.81 11.06
C ALA A 340 11.32 -3.77 12.18
N GLY A 341 12.47 -3.22 12.61
CA GLY A 341 12.53 -2.10 13.55
C GLY A 341 11.86 -0.84 13.02
N CYS A 342 12.06 -0.49 11.75
CA CYS A 342 11.36 0.61 11.08
C CYS A 342 9.83 0.43 11.14
N LEU A 343 9.33 -0.74 10.74
CA LEU A 343 7.89 -1.04 10.76
C LEU A 343 7.33 -0.96 12.19
N GLN A 344 7.96 -1.61 13.16
CA GLN A 344 7.50 -1.64 14.55
C GLN A 344 7.41 -0.23 15.14
N ARG A 345 8.43 0.61 14.88
CA ARG A 345 8.49 1.99 15.36
C ARG A 345 7.39 2.82 14.71
N LEU A 346 7.28 2.79 13.39
CA LEU A 346 6.47 3.73 12.62
C LEU A 346 4.99 3.31 12.47
N GLN A 347 4.66 2.02 12.36
CA GLN A 347 3.30 1.55 12.10
C GLN A 347 2.60 1.00 13.35
N PRO A 348 1.34 1.37 13.65
CA PRO A 348 0.58 2.43 13.00
C PRO A 348 1.08 3.84 13.37
N THR A 349 1.02 4.76 12.41
CA THR A 349 1.42 6.17 12.61
C THR A 349 0.39 6.90 13.49
N ALA A 350 0.81 8.01 14.11
CA ALA A 350 -0.11 8.94 14.77
C ALA A 350 -1.18 9.51 13.82
N ALA A 351 -0.89 9.58 12.52
CA ALA A 351 -1.83 10.04 11.50
C ALA A 351 -2.97 9.05 11.22
N VAL A 352 -2.80 7.76 11.56
CA VAL A 352 -3.80 6.71 11.32
C VAL A 352 -4.35 6.03 12.58
N ALA A 353 -3.66 6.13 13.72
CA ALA A 353 -4.15 5.61 15.01
C ALA A 353 -4.54 6.75 15.96
N GLY A 354 -3.63 7.67 16.25
CA GLY A 354 -3.82 8.74 17.23
C GLY A 354 -2.70 8.80 18.28
N LEU A 355 -2.90 9.64 19.30
CA LEU A 355 -1.91 9.98 20.33
C LEU A 355 -2.55 10.11 21.71
N PRO A 356 -1.95 9.53 22.77
CA PRO A 356 -0.88 8.54 22.75
C PRO A 356 -1.29 7.25 22.02
N ARG A 357 -0.38 6.65 21.24
CA ARG A 357 -0.72 5.54 20.31
C ARG A 357 -1.39 4.35 20.98
N GLN A 358 -0.94 3.92 22.17
CA GLN A 358 -1.53 2.76 22.83
C GLN A 358 -2.98 3.01 23.21
N ALA A 359 -3.28 4.12 23.90
CA ALA A 359 -4.63 4.49 24.28
C ALA A 359 -5.55 4.67 23.06
N ALA A 360 -5.04 5.30 21.99
CA ALA A 360 -5.79 5.44 20.74
C ALA A 360 -6.08 4.09 20.07
N ARG A 361 -5.11 3.16 20.04
CA ARG A 361 -5.29 1.79 19.51
C ARG A 361 -6.30 0.99 20.33
N GLU A 362 -6.25 1.09 21.66
CA GLU A 362 -7.20 0.44 22.56
C GLU A 362 -8.62 0.97 22.35
N PHE A 363 -8.78 2.28 22.15
CA PHE A 363 -10.05 2.88 21.79
C PHE A 363 -10.57 2.36 20.44
N ILE A 364 -9.72 2.35 19.41
CA ILE A 364 -10.06 1.82 18.08
C ILE A 364 -10.52 0.36 18.19
N ALA A 365 -9.72 -0.50 18.82
CA ALA A 365 -10.03 -1.91 18.97
C ALA A 365 -11.33 -2.17 19.73
N ARG A 366 -11.71 -1.28 20.65
CA ARG A 366 -12.91 -1.41 21.48
C ARG A 366 -14.18 -0.88 20.82
N TYR A 367 -14.08 0.21 20.06
CA TYR A 367 -15.24 0.98 19.63
C TYR A 367 -15.45 1.03 18.11
N GLU A 368 -14.43 0.75 17.28
CA GLU A 368 -14.67 0.63 15.85
C GLU A 368 -15.51 -0.62 15.53
N PRO A 369 -16.60 -0.50 14.77
CA PRO A 369 -17.52 -1.62 14.53
C PRO A 369 -17.03 -2.61 13.47
N PHE A 370 -15.76 -2.54 13.07
CA PHE A 370 -15.14 -3.43 12.09
C PHE A 370 -13.63 -3.52 12.30
N ASP A 371 -13.02 -4.62 11.85
CA ASP A 371 -11.56 -4.75 11.78
C ASP A 371 -11.04 -4.04 10.52
N ARG A 372 -10.00 -3.21 10.71
CA ARG A 372 -9.31 -2.52 9.62
C ARG A 372 -8.55 -3.47 8.71
N GLN A 373 -8.14 -4.63 9.22
CA GLN A 373 -7.31 -5.58 8.46
C GLN A 373 -6.10 -4.86 7.84
N TRP A 374 -5.99 -4.82 6.51
CA TRP A 374 -4.93 -4.15 5.77
C TRP A 374 -5.07 -2.62 5.70
N TYR A 375 -6.27 -2.06 5.90
CA TYR A 375 -6.46 -0.61 5.88
C TYR A 375 -5.65 0.06 6.98
N ALA A 376 -4.92 1.13 6.62
CA ALA A 376 -3.98 1.83 7.51
C ALA A 376 -2.80 0.98 8.03
N GLY A 377 -2.59 -0.22 7.48
CA GLY A 377 -1.31 -0.93 7.56
C GLY A 377 -0.30 -0.35 6.56
N SER A 378 0.50 -1.21 5.91
CA SER A 378 1.41 -0.80 4.84
C SER A 378 1.48 -1.78 3.67
N ALA A 379 1.95 -1.27 2.53
CA ALA A 379 2.14 -2.02 1.30
C ALA A 379 3.48 -1.66 0.65
N GLY A 380 4.24 -2.64 0.17
CA GLY A 380 5.58 -2.36 -0.34
C GLY A 380 6.47 -3.59 -0.49
N TYR A 381 7.77 -3.36 -0.40
CA TYR A 381 8.80 -4.38 -0.50
C TYR A 381 9.99 -4.15 0.44
N LEU A 382 10.77 -5.20 0.65
CA LEU A 382 12.10 -5.15 1.26
C LEU A 382 13.12 -5.99 0.48
N SER A 383 14.36 -5.51 0.44
CA SER A 383 15.56 -6.19 -0.03
C SER A 383 16.75 -5.81 0.85
N THR A 384 17.94 -6.38 0.58
CA THR A 384 19.16 -6.07 1.33
C THR A 384 19.49 -4.58 1.27
N GLU A 385 19.45 -3.99 0.08
CA GLU A 385 19.88 -2.61 -0.14
C GLU A 385 18.76 -1.62 0.19
N GLN A 386 17.52 -1.90 -0.22
CA GLN A 386 16.44 -0.92 -0.18
C GLN A 386 15.11 -1.54 0.23
N SER A 387 14.28 -0.77 0.90
CA SER A 387 12.90 -1.12 1.19
C SER A 387 12.02 0.11 1.11
N GLU A 388 10.80 -0.05 0.64
CA GLU A 388 9.84 1.06 0.61
C GLU A 388 8.45 0.56 0.91
N PHE A 389 7.81 1.19 1.89
CA PHE A 389 6.44 0.91 2.29
C PHE A 389 5.62 2.19 2.30
N THR A 390 4.45 2.15 1.66
CA THR A 390 3.42 3.18 1.79
C THR A 390 2.43 2.81 2.88
N VAL A 391 1.87 3.80 3.58
CA VAL A 391 0.72 3.56 4.46
C VAL A 391 -0.48 3.17 3.60
N ALA A 392 -1.18 2.09 3.94
CA ALA A 392 -2.27 1.50 3.16
C ALA A 392 -3.59 2.30 3.27
N LEU A 393 -3.54 3.59 2.96
CA LEU A 393 -4.67 4.52 2.88
C LEU A 393 -5.28 4.51 1.49
N ARG A 394 -6.43 5.20 1.35
CA ARG A 394 -7.14 5.36 0.07
C ARG A 394 -7.33 4.00 -0.61
N SER A 395 -7.73 3.04 0.20
CA SER A 395 -7.66 1.62 -0.12
C SER A 395 -9.02 0.95 -0.04
N ALA A 396 -9.10 -0.22 -0.65
CA ALA A 396 -10.31 -0.99 -0.76
C ALA A 396 -10.04 -2.49 -0.78
N ALA A 397 -10.96 -3.25 -0.20
CA ALA A 397 -11.01 -4.70 -0.35
C ALA A 397 -12.07 -5.08 -1.40
N VAL A 398 -11.65 -5.82 -2.42
CA VAL A 398 -12.51 -6.44 -3.42
C VAL A 398 -12.88 -7.84 -2.93
N LYS A 399 -14.18 -8.14 -2.86
CA LYS A 399 -14.73 -9.44 -2.44
C LYS A 399 -15.85 -9.85 -3.39
N GLY A 400 -15.47 -10.35 -4.57
CA GLY A 400 -16.38 -10.69 -5.65
C GLY A 400 -17.20 -9.48 -6.09
N GLN A 401 -18.49 -9.48 -5.74
CA GLN A 401 -19.44 -8.41 -6.05
C GLN A 401 -19.48 -7.30 -4.97
N GLN A 402 -18.57 -7.31 -4.01
CA GLN A 402 -18.48 -6.27 -2.99
C GLN A 402 -17.16 -5.51 -3.11
N LEU A 403 -17.23 -4.19 -2.98
CA LEU A 403 -16.07 -3.31 -2.78
C LEU A 403 -16.21 -2.64 -1.42
N GLU A 404 -15.32 -2.96 -0.49
CA GLU A 404 -15.24 -2.31 0.81
C GLU A 404 -14.22 -1.17 0.75
N LEU A 405 -14.69 0.07 0.79
CA LEU A 405 -13.88 1.28 0.81
C LEU A 405 -13.61 1.72 2.26
N TYR A 406 -12.40 2.20 2.54
CA TYR A 406 -12.04 2.68 3.87
C TYR A 406 -11.62 4.15 3.84
N ALA A 407 -12.07 4.91 4.83
CA ALA A 407 -11.64 6.28 5.07
C ALA A 407 -11.71 6.59 6.56
N GLY A 408 -10.83 7.45 7.07
CA GLY A 408 -10.81 7.83 8.47
C GLY A 408 -10.46 9.30 8.69
N ALA A 409 -10.84 9.80 9.85
CA ALA A 409 -10.69 11.19 10.28
C ALA A 409 -10.02 11.24 11.66
N GLY A 410 -9.11 12.19 11.84
CA GLY A 410 -8.39 12.40 13.09
C GLY A 410 -9.21 13.25 14.06
N ILE A 411 -9.69 12.66 15.14
CA ILE A 411 -10.55 13.32 16.11
C ILE A 411 -9.69 13.93 17.20
N VAL A 412 -9.85 15.24 17.38
CA VAL A 412 -9.17 16.05 18.39
C VAL A 412 -10.20 16.89 19.15
N ALA A 413 -9.77 17.54 20.23
CA ALA A 413 -10.62 18.50 20.94
C ALA A 413 -11.19 19.55 19.95
N GLY A 414 -12.52 19.71 19.95
CA GLY A 414 -13.23 20.62 19.03
C GLY A 414 -13.56 20.06 17.65
N SER A 415 -13.33 18.77 17.38
CA SER A 415 -13.87 18.11 16.17
C SER A 415 -15.41 18.14 16.13
N ASP A 416 -15.97 18.31 14.94
CA ASP A 416 -17.41 18.34 14.69
C ASP A 416 -17.83 17.14 13.84
N ALA A 417 -18.75 16.32 14.34
CA ALA A 417 -19.08 15.04 13.71
C ALA A 417 -19.53 15.16 12.24
N ALA A 418 -20.23 16.25 11.87
CA ALA A 418 -20.69 16.48 10.51
C ALA A 418 -19.53 16.87 9.57
N GLN A 419 -18.61 17.71 10.03
CA GLN A 419 -17.38 18.04 9.29
C GLN A 419 -16.50 16.79 9.08
N GLU A 420 -16.30 15.99 10.13
CA GLU A 420 -15.48 14.77 10.04
C GLU A 420 -16.13 13.73 9.11
N TRP A 421 -17.48 13.64 9.09
CA TRP A 421 -18.21 12.82 8.12
C TRP A 421 -17.97 13.28 6.67
N GLN A 422 -18.03 14.60 6.43
CA GLN A 422 -17.76 15.16 5.11
C GLN A 422 -16.30 14.93 4.67
N GLU A 423 -15.36 15.00 5.61
CA GLU A 423 -13.96 14.67 5.35
C GLU A 423 -13.82 13.21 4.87
N ILE A 424 -14.37 12.23 5.60
CA ILE A 424 -14.26 10.83 5.18
C ILE A 424 -14.99 10.53 3.86
N GLU A 425 -16.05 11.26 3.51
CA GLU A 425 -16.69 11.22 2.19
C GLU A 425 -15.73 11.70 1.08
N ASN A 426 -15.13 12.88 1.25
CA ASN A 426 -14.14 13.42 0.31
C ASN A 426 -12.95 12.46 0.16
N LYS A 427 -12.56 11.82 1.27
CA LYS A 427 -11.48 10.86 1.32
C LYS A 427 -11.80 9.56 0.57
N ALA A 428 -13.01 9.03 0.71
CA ALA A 428 -13.47 7.83 0.01
C ALA A 428 -13.78 8.09 -1.47
N ALA A 429 -14.12 9.33 -1.84
CA ALA A 429 -14.44 9.73 -3.21
C ALA A 429 -13.30 9.42 -4.20
N GLY A 430 -12.04 9.45 -3.76
CA GLY A 430 -10.88 9.13 -4.61
C GLY A 430 -10.99 7.78 -5.33
N LEU A 431 -11.56 6.77 -4.67
CA LEU A 431 -11.86 5.46 -5.26
C LEU A 431 -13.35 5.31 -5.65
N ARG A 432 -14.27 5.83 -4.84
CA ARG A 432 -15.72 5.66 -5.07
C ARG A 432 -16.16 6.17 -6.44
N THR A 433 -15.66 7.33 -6.88
CA THR A 433 -16.07 7.93 -8.17
C THR A 433 -15.63 7.13 -9.39
N LEU A 434 -14.74 6.15 -9.24
CA LEU A 434 -14.28 5.30 -10.35
C LEU A 434 -15.38 4.30 -10.80
N LEU A 435 -16.40 4.07 -9.97
CA LEU A 435 -17.58 3.25 -10.30
C LEU A 435 -18.84 4.08 -10.59
N GLU A 436 -18.73 5.41 -10.56
CA GLU A 436 -19.83 6.30 -10.90
C GLU A 436 -19.80 6.61 -12.40
N GLU A 437 -20.97 6.68 -13.05
CA GLU A 437 -21.16 6.73 -14.51
C GLU A 437 -20.57 7.98 -15.21
N HIS A 438 -19.73 8.78 -14.55
CA HIS A 438 -19.10 9.99 -15.08
C HIS A 438 -17.62 9.83 -15.46
N TYR A 439 -17.05 8.63 -15.43
CA TYR A 439 -15.70 8.42 -15.96
C TYR A 439 -15.73 8.05 -17.46
N THR A 440 -15.56 9.07 -18.31
CA THR A 440 -15.15 8.86 -19.71
C THR A 440 -13.63 8.94 -19.73
N PRO A 441 -12.89 7.87 -20.08
CA PRO A 441 -11.46 8.00 -20.30
C PRO A 441 -11.28 9.04 -21.40
N ALA A 442 -10.45 10.07 -21.15
CA ALA A 442 -10.04 10.98 -22.18
C ALA A 442 -9.20 10.19 -23.19
N VAL A 443 -9.85 9.73 -24.27
CA VAL A 443 -9.14 9.34 -25.50
C VAL A 443 -8.49 10.62 -26.01
N GLN A 444 -7.20 10.80 -25.74
CA GLN A 444 -6.42 11.80 -26.45
C GLN A 444 -6.27 11.32 -27.90
N ALA A 445 -7.10 11.89 -28.77
CA ALA A 445 -6.80 11.99 -30.19
C ALA A 445 -5.74 13.07 -30.37
N GLY A 446 -4.59 12.69 -30.93
CA GLY A 446 -3.46 13.55 -31.27
C GLY A 446 -2.32 12.73 -31.81
#